data_AF-A0A7L4N4B4-F1
#
_entry.id   AF-A0A7L4N4B4-F1
#
_cell.length_a   1.000
_cell.length_b   1.000
_cell.length_c   1.000
_cell.angle_alpha   90.00
_cell.angle_beta   90.00
_cell.angle_gamma   90.00
#
_symmetry.space_group_name_H-M   'P 1'
#
loop_
_entity.id
_entity.type
_entity.pdbx_description
1 polymer ?
#
loop_
_entity_poly.entity_id
_entity_poly.type
_entity_poly.pdbx_seq_one_letter_code
_entity_poly.pdbx_strand_id
1 'polypeptide(L)'
;QIMKQVPIKFDMKTLHIPIYSAEKLPVKDTDWDDFLQQVCSLLDATEKNTGAARSKLNLLHYLGTVAVHQEAASRLMNSQLFPILIQQLRTASNWDIRARAARVVGLLALHTAQLGEDVPVSE
;
A
#
# COMPACT_ATOMS: atom_id res chain seq x y z
N GLN A 1 2.69 7.83 30.89
CA GLN A 1 1.99 6.54 30.79
C GLN A 1 1.94 6.15 29.31
N ILE A 2 2.79 5.23 28.87
CA ILE A 2 2.87 4.84 27.46
C ILE A 2 1.79 3.79 27.21
N MET A 3 0.70 4.18 26.53
CA MET A 3 -0.32 3.24 26.11
C MET A 3 0.29 2.30 25.07
N LYS A 4 0.41 1.01 25.41
CA LYS A 4 0.75 -0.03 24.44
C LYS A 4 -0.34 -0.03 23.37
N GLN A 5 -0.05 0.48 22.17
CA GLN A 5 -0.98 0.35 21.04
C GLN A 5 -1.26 -1.12 20.84
N VAL A 6 -2.54 -1.50 20.96
CA VAL A 6 -3.01 -2.82 20.58
C VAL A 6 -2.58 -3.03 19.12
N PRO A 7 -1.90 -4.14 18.78
CA PRO A 7 -1.57 -4.41 17.39
C PRO A 7 -2.89 -4.45 16.63
N ILE A 8 -3.11 -3.44 15.77
CA ILE A 8 -4.28 -3.39 14.90
C ILE A 8 -4.12 -4.58 13.95
N LYS A 9 -4.71 -5.70 14.35
CA LYS A 9 -4.79 -6.91 13.54
C LYS A 9 -5.66 -6.58 12.34
N PHE A 10 -5.13 -6.93 11.17
CA PHE A 10 -5.80 -6.92 9.88
C PHE A 10 -7.21 -7.51 9.98
N ASP A 11 -8.23 -6.73 9.60
CA ASP A 11 -9.62 -7.20 9.52
C ASP A 11 -9.99 -7.50 8.07
N MET A 12 -10.01 -8.79 7.76
CA MET A 12 -10.33 -9.32 6.43
C MET A 12 -11.70 -8.87 5.90
N LYS A 13 -12.66 -8.56 6.79
CA LYS A 13 -14.04 -8.23 6.38
C LYS A 13 -14.20 -6.79 5.88
N THR A 14 -13.20 -5.94 6.10
CA THR A 14 -13.26 -4.51 5.75
C THR A 14 -12.52 -4.16 4.45
N LEU A 15 -11.75 -5.11 3.89
CA LEU A 15 -11.19 -4.96 2.56
C LEU A 15 -12.17 -5.51 1.53
N HIS A 16 -12.66 -4.62 0.67
CA HIS A 16 -13.40 -5.00 -0.52
C HIS A 16 -12.47 -5.39 -1.68
N ILE A 17 -11.26 -5.89 -1.38
CA ILE A 17 -10.29 -6.35 -2.37
C ILE A 17 -9.94 -7.82 -2.11
N PRO A 18 -9.60 -8.58 -3.16
CA PRO A 18 -9.07 -9.92 -3.00
C PRO A 18 -7.81 -9.89 -2.12
N ILE A 19 -7.83 -10.70 -1.05
CA ILE A 19 -6.72 -10.82 -0.10
C ILE A 19 -5.78 -11.88 -0.64
N TYR A 20 -4.66 -11.45 -1.20
CA TYR A 20 -3.59 -12.34 -1.62
C TYR A 20 -2.62 -12.52 -0.46
N SER A 21 -2.47 -13.75 0.00
CA SER A 21 -1.28 -14.10 0.78
C SER A 21 -0.06 -13.81 -0.09
N ALA A 22 1.03 -13.41 0.53
CA ALA A 22 2.26 -13.11 -0.17
C ALA A 22 2.78 -14.19 -1.13
N GLU A 23 2.47 -15.46 -0.86
CA GLU A 23 2.83 -16.61 -1.70
C GLU A 23 1.84 -16.84 -2.87
N LYS A 24 0.73 -16.09 -2.91
CA LYS A 24 -0.35 -16.18 -3.89
C LYS A 24 -0.66 -14.83 -4.53
N LEU A 25 0.36 -14.01 -4.73
CA LEU A 25 0.18 -12.77 -5.50
C LEU A 25 -0.33 -13.11 -6.91
N PRO A 26 -1.15 -12.24 -7.52
CA PRO A 26 -1.64 -12.44 -8.88
C PRO A 26 -0.48 -12.74 -9.82
N VAL A 27 -0.48 -13.96 -10.35
CA VAL A 27 0.58 -14.45 -11.25
C VAL A 27 0.36 -13.95 -12.68
N LYS A 28 -0.90 -13.60 -13.01
CA LYS A 28 -1.27 -13.03 -14.29
C LYS A 28 -1.28 -11.51 -14.21
N ASP A 29 -0.77 -10.86 -15.25
CA ASP A 29 -0.67 -9.40 -15.30
C ASP A 29 -2.05 -8.73 -15.28
N THR A 30 -3.08 -9.31 -15.92
CA THR A 30 -4.45 -8.77 -15.87
C THR A 30 -5.04 -8.75 -14.45
N ASP A 31 -4.87 -9.84 -13.70
CA ASP A 31 -5.34 -9.93 -12.32
C ASP A 31 -4.56 -8.99 -11.39
N TRP A 32 -3.29 -8.71 -11.73
CA TRP A 32 -2.43 -7.76 -11.02
C TRP A 32 -2.85 -6.32 -11.26
N ASP A 33 -3.14 -5.96 -12.52
CA ASP A 33 -3.58 -4.61 -12.88
C ASP A 33 -4.94 -4.27 -12.26
N ASP A 34 -5.90 -5.19 -12.29
CA ASP A 34 -7.21 -5.02 -11.63
C ASP A 34 -7.06 -4.83 -10.12
N PHE A 35 -6.18 -5.62 -9.49
CA PHE A 35 -5.84 -5.47 -8.08
C PHE A 35 -5.23 -4.10 -7.80
N LEU A 36 -4.23 -3.67 -8.58
CA LEU A 36 -3.58 -2.37 -8.42
C LEU A 36 -4.57 -1.22 -8.59
N GLN A 37 -5.45 -1.27 -9.59
CA GLN A 37 -6.46 -0.25 -9.80
C GLN A 37 -7.39 -0.11 -8.59
N GLN A 38 -7.84 -1.23 -8.00
CA GLN A 38 -8.67 -1.20 -6.80
C GLN A 38 -7.93 -0.62 -5.59
N VAL A 39 -6.67 -1.02 -5.37
CA VAL A 39 -5.84 -0.50 -4.29
C VAL A 39 -5.62 1.01 -4.43
N CYS A 40 -5.26 1.46 -5.64
CA CYS A 40 -5.06 2.87 -5.95
C CYS A 40 -6.33 3.69 -5.70
N SER A 41 -7.48 3.21 -6.16
CA SER A 41 -8.79 3.85 -5.93
C SER A 41 -9.11 4.02 -4.44
N LEU A 42 -8.85 2.98 -3.63
CA LEU A 42 -9.09 3.03 -2.18
C LEU A 42 -8.13 3.95 -1.43
N LEU A 43 -6.87 4.06 -1.89
CA LEU A 43 -5.89 4.97 -1.29
C LEU A 43 -6.15 6.42 -1.66
N ASP A 44 -6.60 6.69 -2.89
CA ASP A 44 -6.87 8.04 -3.36
C ASP A 44 -8.21 8.59 -2.84
N ALA A 45 -9.13 7.71 -2.45
CA ALA A 45 -10.41 8.09 -1.86
C ALA A 45 -10.24 8.98 -0.60
N THR A 46 -10.94 10.11 -0.56
CA THR A 46 -10.96 11.01 0.60
C THR A 46 -11.62 10.35 1.81
N GLU A 47 -11.02 10.49 2.99
CA GLU A 47 -11.53 9.97 4.26
C GLU A 47 -12.70 10.81 4.78
N LYS A 48 -13.89 10.62 4.21
CA LYS A 48 -15.10 11.38 4.60
C LYS A 48 -15.61 11.05 6.00
N ASN A 49 -15.18 9.93 6.60
CA ASN A 49 -15.57 9.51 7.94
C ASN A 49 -14.50 8.58 8.56
N THR A 50 -14.64 8.30 9.86
CA THR A 50 -13.75 7.42 10.62
C THR A 50 -13.68 5.99 10.07
N GLY A 51 -14.76 5.49 9.45
CA GLY A 51 -14.79 4.17 8.81
C GLY A 51 -13.86 4.12 7.59
N ALA A 52 -13.95 5.11 6.71
CA ALA A 52 -13.08 5.25 5.54
C ALA A 52 -11.60 5.35 5.93
N ALA A 53 -11.29 6.12 6.99
CA ALA A 53 -9.93 6.20 7.52
C ALA A 53 -9.41 4.85 8.04
N ARG A 54 -10.26 4.06 8.73
CA ARG A 54 -9.90 2.72 9.20
C ARG A 54 -9.67 1.75 8.04
N SER A 55 -10.53 1.77 7.03
CA SER A 55 -10.35 0.93 5.83
C SER A 55 -9.04 1.25 5.12
N LYS A 56 -8.69 2.53 4.97
CA LYS A 56 -7.41 2.94 4.38
C LYS A 56 -6.21 2.49 5.22
N LEU A 57 -6.27 2.65 6.54
CA LEU A 57 -5.23 2.14 7.44
C LEU A 57 -5.07 0.62 7.35
N ASN A 58 -6.17 -0.10 7.22
CA ASN A 58 -6.15 -1.56 7.06
C ASN A 58 -5.53 -1.98 5.72
N LEU A 59 -5.83 -1.25 4.64
CA LEU A 59 -5.20 -1.42 3.34
C LEU A 59 -3.69 -1.18 3.40
N LEU A 60 -3.25 -0.10 4.05
CA LEU A 60 -1.82 0.17 4.24
C LEU A 60 -1.14 -0.92 5.09
N HIS A 61 -1.83 -1.50 6.07
CA HIS A 61 -1.31 -2.63 6.82
C HIS A 61 -1.10 -3.85 5.94
N TYR A 62 -2.10 -4.18 5.12
CA TYR A 62 -2.02 -5.28 4.14
C TYR A 62 -0.88 -5.09 3.16
N LEU A 63 -0.75 -3.91 2.55
CA LEU A 63 0.38 -3.60 1.68
C LEU A 63 1.72 -3.77 2.39
N GLY A 64 1.79 -3.40 3.67
CA GLY A 64 2.97 -3.64 4.50
C GLY A 64 3.27 -5.11 4.78
N THR A 65 2.29 -6.02 4.67
CA THR A 65 2.52 -7.47 4.76
C THR A 65 2.94 -8.06 3.43
N VAL A 66 2.45 -7.51 2.31
CA VAL A 66 2.84 -7.95 0.96
C VAL A 66 4.24 -7.45 0.60
N ALA A 67 4.58 -6.23 1.00
CA ALA A 67 5.85 -5.55 0.71
C ALA A 67 7.10 -6.22 1.33
N VAL A 68 6.96 -7.25 2.19
CA VAL A 68 8.12 -8.01 2.68
C VAL A 68 8.62 -9.05 1.68
N HIS A 69 7.86 -9.29 0.60
CA HIS A 69 8.21 -10.22 -0.45
C HIS A 69 8.82 -9.46 -1.62
N GLN A 70 10.04 -9.85 -2.01
CA GLN A 70 10.87 -9.12 -2.97
C GLN A 70 10.18 -8.88 -4.32
N GLU A 71 9.53 -9.90 -4.89
CA GLU A 71 8.82 -9.77 -6.18
C GLU A 71 7.64 -8.80 -6.07
N ALA A 72 6.87 -8.92 -4.99
CA ALA A 72 5.76 -8.03 -4.70
C ALA A 72 6.22 -6.59 -4.51
N ALA A 73 7.29 -6.41 -3.72
CA ALA A 73 7.87 -5.11 -3.45
C ALA A 73 8.37 -4.44 -4.74
N SER A 74 9.04 -5.20 -5.61
CA SER A 74 9.52 -4.71 -6.90
C SER A 74 8.36 -4.33 -7.82
N ARG A 75 7.32 -5.17 -7.94
CA ARG A 75 6.14 -4.85 -8.74
C ARG A 75 5.36 -3.64 -8.22
N LEU A 76 5.18 -3.53 -6.90
CA LEU A 76 4.47 -2.42 -6.27
C LEU A 76 5.25 -1.10 -6.39
N MET A 77 6.58 -1.15 -6.19
CA MET A 77 7.48 0.01 -6.33
C MET A 77 7.42 0.60 -7.75
N ASN A 78 7.38 -0.26 -8.77
CA ASN A 78 7.36 0.13 -10.18
C ASN A 78 5.94 0.34 -10.73
N SER A 79 4.93 0.48 -9.86
CA SER A 79 3.54 0.68 -10.27
C SER A 79 3.02 2.07 -9.91
N GLN A 80 1.84 2.41 -10.43
CA GLN A 80 1.12 3.67 -10.11
C GLN A 80 0.77 3.81 -8.62
N LEU A 81 0.87 2.74 -7.84
CA LEU A 81 0.70 2.76 -6.39
C LEU A 81 1.74 3.64 -5.70
N PHE A 82 3.00 3.60 -6.15
CA PHE A 82 4.10 4.27 -5.47
C PHE A 82 3.91 5.80 -5.44
N PRO A 83 3.63 6.50 -6.55
CA PRO A 83 3.26 7.91 -6.53
C PRO A 83 2.09 8.24 -5.58
N ILE A 84 1.07 7.37 -5.51
CA ILE A 84 -0.08 7.56 -4.62
C ILE A 84 0.35 7.45 -3.15
N LEU A 85 1.19 6.49 -2.80
CA LEU A 85 1.75 6.36 -1.44
C LEU A 85 2.56 7.61 -1.06
N ILE A 86 3.37 8.15 -1.97
CA ILE A 86 4.10 9.41 -1.77
C ILE A 86 3.13 10.58 -1.59
N GLN A 87 2.01 10.60 -2.34
CA GLN A 87 0.99 11.62 -2.17
C GLN A 87 0.34 11.53 -0.78
N GLN A 88 -0.03 10.32 -0.32
CA GLN A 88 -0.59 10.12 1.02
C GLN A 88 0.36 10.61 2.12
N LEU A 89 1.68 10.46 1.96
CA LEU A 89 2.67 11.00 2.89
C LEU A 89 2.61 12.52 3.02
N ARG A 90 2.40 13.21 1.90
CA ARG A 90 2.42 14.66 1.81
C ARG A 90 1.09 15.27 2.25
N THR A 91 -0.03 14.68 1.86
CA THR A 91 -1.33 15.34 1.90
C THR A 91 -2.33 14.77 2.89
N ALA A 92 -2.21 13.50 3.31
CA ALA A 92 -3.21 12.89 4.19
C ALA A 92 -3.32 13.69 5.50
N SER A 93 -4.50 14.10 5.95
CA SER A 93 -4.63 14.87 7.19
C SER A 93 -4.42 14.02 8.45
N ASN A 94 -4.61 12.70 8.34
CA ASN A 94 -4.44 11.75 9.42
C ASN A 94 -2.98 11.30 9.56
N TRP A 95 -2.39 11.56 10.72
CA TRP A 95 -1.01 11.21 11.02
C TRP A 95 -0.74 9.70 10.96
N ASP A 96 -1.67 8.86 11.41
CA ASP A 96 -1.51 7.41 11.34
C ASP A 96 -1.44 6.92 9.89
N ILE A 97 -2.20 7.54 8.98
CA ILE A 97 -2.18 7.21 7.55
C ILE A 97 -0.81 7.57 6.97
N ARG A 98 -0.28 8.76 7.29
CA ARG A 98 1.09 9.15 6.89
C ARG A 98 2.14 8.17 7.41
N ALA A 99 2.09 7.84 8.71
CA ALA A 99 3.06 6.93 9.32
C ALA A 99 3.01 5.52 8.70
N ARG A 100 1.81 5.02 8.39
CA ARG A 100 1.63 3.71 7.74
C ARG A 100 2.09 3.74 6.28
N ALA A 101 1.77 4.78 5.53
CA ALA A 101 2.27 4.96 4.17
C ALA A 101 3.81 5.02 4.13
N ALA A 102 4.43 5.72 5.09
CA ALA A 102 5.89 5.81 5.21
C ALA A 102 6.51 4.43 5.45
N ARG A 103 5.89 3.65 6.33
CA ARG A 103 6.31 2.28 6.59
C ARG A 103 6.21 1.41 5.33
N VAL A 104 5.12 1.50 4.56
CA VAL A 104 4.97 0.74 3.31
C VAL A 104 6.07 1.14 2.32
N VAL A 105 6.28 2.44 2.10
CA VAL A 105 7.35 2.95 1.21
C VAL A 105 8.72 2.44 1.64
N GLY A 106 9.02 2.49 2.95
CA GLY A 106 10.29 1.97 3.48
C GLY A 106 10.44 0.46 3.30
N LEU A 107 9.37 -0.32 3.45
CA LEU A 107 9.40 -1.76 3.19
C LEU A 107 9.57 -2.09 1.71
N LEU A 108 8.89 -1.35 0.83
CA LEU A 108 9.11 -1.48 -0.61
C LEU A 108 10.60 -1.22 -0.91
N ALA A 109 11.15 -0.10 -0.45
CA ALA A 109 12.56 0.22 -0.68
C ALA A 109 13.54 -0.81 -0.10
N LEU A 110 13.19 -1.43 1.03
CA LEU A 110 14.01 -2.46 1.68
C LEU A 110 14.03 -3.79 0.91
N HIS A 111 12.89 -4.18 0.32
CA HIS A 111 12.72 -5.51 -0.29
C HIS A 111 12.72 -5.49 -1.81
N THR A 112 12.59 -4.33 -2.46
CA THR A 112 12.69 -4.20 -3.91
C THR A 112 14.11 -4.58 -4.37
N ALA A 113 14.21 -5.48 -5.33
CA ALA A 113 15.48 -5.90 -5.92
C ALA A 113 15.79 -5.20 -7.25
N GLN A 114 14.77 -4.64 -7.91
CA GLN A 114 14.89 -3.92 -9.17
C GLN A 114 14.06 -2.62 -9.11
N LEU A 115 14.71 -1.47 -9.26
CA LEU A 115 14.02 -0.24 -9.66
C LEU A 115 13.89 -0.26 -11.20
N GLY A 116 12.73 0.11 -11.71
CA GLY A 116 12.53 0.34 -13.14
C GLY A 116 13.42 1.48 -13.60
N GLU A 117 14.15 1.26 -14.69
CA GLU A 117 15.08 2.24 -15.26
C GLU A 117 14.36 3.33 -16.09
N ASP A 118 13.03 3.21 -16.28
CA ASP A 118 12.25 4.12 -17.11
C ASP A 118 11.73 5.33 -16.33
N VAL A 119 12.62 6.30 -16.10
CA VAL A 119 12.19 7.69 -16.05
C VAL A 119 12.61 8.30 -17.39
N PRO A 120 11.68 8.68 -18.29
CA PRO A 120 12.05 9.54 -19.40
C PRO A 120 12.57 10.83 -18.77
N VAL A 121 13.90 10.99 -18.79
CA VAL A 121 14.55 12.27 -18.54
C VAL A 121 14.05 13.17 -19.67
N SER A 122 13.04 13.98 -19.39
CA SER A 122 12.73 15.08 -20.29
C SER A 122 13.80 16.13 -20.04
N GLU A 123 14.71 16.27 -21.01
CA GLU A 123 15.63 17.40 -21.13
C GLU A 123 14.88 18.73 -21.23
#